data_AF-A0A176ZC51-F1
#
_entry.id   AF-A0A176ZC51-F1
#
_cell.length_a   1.000
_cell.length_b   1.000
_cell.length_c   1.000
_cell.angle_alpha   90.00
_cell.angle_beta   90.00
_cell.angle_gamma   90.00
#
_symmetry.space_group_name_H-M   'P 1'
#
loop_
_entity.id
_entity.type
_entity.pdbx_description
1 polymer ?
#
loop_
_entity_poly.entity_id
_entity_poly.type
_entity_poly.pdbx_seq_one_letter_code
_entity_poly.pdbx_strand_id
1 'polypeptide(L)'
;MMTSVENGRNDGQPVMHTPPVVSPQDWEAARQQLLVKEKAHTRARDALAAERRRMPWMAVDKTYAFDGPGGKVSLLDMFQGRRQLIVYRAFFEPEVFGWPDHACRGCSMVADQVAHVSHLNARDTTLVFASRAPQADIARLKKRMGWTMPWVTITDSFDADFGVDEWHGTNVFYRDGDRIYRSYFIKSRGDEQMGGTWNYLDITPLGRQEVWEDSPQGYPQTPTYKWWNWHDSYVEGAAPDKRWVEVSDAGEKAFREESAGTTT
;
A
#
# COMPACT_ATOMS: atom_id res chain seq x y z
N MET A 1 37.04 -25.16 -1.27
CA MET A 1 36.14 -26.26 -0.87
C MET A 1 35.93 -26.14 0.63
N MET A 2 34.75 -25.70 1.06
CA MET A 2 34.42 -25.58 2.49
C MET A 2 33.15 -26.38 2.73
N THR A 3 33.30 -27.37 3.59
CA THR A 3 32.36 -28.44 3.90
C THR A 3 31.17 -27.92 4.70
N SER A 4 29.96 -28.18 4.20
CA SER A 4 28.73 -28.11 4.99
C SER A 4 28.87 -28.98 6.23
N VAL A 5 28.62 -28.41 7.41
CA VAL A 5 28.52 -29.19 8.64
C VAL A 5 27.21 -29.97 8.56
N GLU A 6 27.30 -31.30 8.44
CA GLU A 6 26.15 -32.20 8.50
C GLU A 6 25.56 -32.15 9.91
N ASN A 7 24.47 -31.40 10.08
CA ASN A 7 23.65 -31.47 11.27
C ASN A 7 22.91 -32.81 11.27
N GLY A 8 23.35 -33.76 12.10
CA GLY A 8 22.63 -34.99 12.36
C GLY A 8 21.26 -34.70 12.99
N ARG A 9 20.18 -35.06 12.27
CA ARG A 9 18.86 -35.33 12.86
C ARG A 9 18.19 -36.50 12.16
N ASN A 10 17.70 -37.41 12.99
CA ASN A 10 16.85 -38.55 12.66
C ASN A 10 15.41 -38.07 12.37
N ASP A 11 14.66 -38.89 11.64
CA ASP A 11 13.20 -38.87 11.40
C ASP A 11 12.69 -38.07 10.19
N GLY A 12 12.77 -38.68 9.00
CA GLY A 12 11.79 -38.55 7.90
C GLY A 12 11.58 -37.19 7.23
N GLN A 13 12.21 -36.11 7.70
CA GLN A 13 12.14 -34.81 7.04
C GLN A 13 13.19 -34.70 5.92
N PRO A 14 12.84 -34.09 4.78
CA PRO A 14 13.80 -33.87 3.71
C PRO A 14 15.00 -33.06 4.24
N VAL A 15 16.21 -33.50 3.90
CA VAL A 15 17.45 -32.80 4.26
C VAL A 15 17.42 -31.40 3.64
N MET A 16 17.35 -30.38 4.49
CA MET A 16 17.40 -28.99 4.07
C MET A 16 18.85 -28.60 3.77
N HIS A 17 19.14 -28.24 2.51
CA HIS A 17 20.43 -27.66 2.15
C HIS A 17 20.42 -26.16 2.44
N THR A 18 21.04 -25.76 3.55
CA THR A 18 21.15 -24.35 3.95
C THR A 18 22.37 -23.68 3.31
N PRO A 19 22.37 -22.33 3.20
CA PRO A 19 23.59 -21.56 2.92
C PRO A 19 24.72 -21.86 3.93
N PRO A 20 25.99 -21.55 3.61
CA PRO A 20 27.12 -21.76 4.51
C PRO A 20 26.98 -20.94 5.80
N VAL A 21 27.39 -21.54 6.93
CA VAL A 21 27.55 -20.85 8.22
C VAL A 21 28.97 -20.28 8.27
N VAL A 22 29.10 -18.96 8.42
CA VAL A 22 30.36 -18.22 8.32
C VAL A 22 30.65 -17.39 9.57
N SER A 23 31.85 -16.79 9.64
CA SER A 23 32.21 -15.88 10.74
C SER A 23 31.40 -14.57 10.69
N PRO A 24 31.30 -13.80 11.79
CA PRO A 24 30.66 -12.48 11.77
C PRO A 24 31.26 -11.53 10.73
N GLN A 25 32.59 -11.58 10.52
CA GLN A 25 33.30 -10.76 9.55
C GLN A 25 32.90 -11.11 8.11
N ASP A 26 32.87 -12.40 7.78
CA ASP A 26 32.49 -12.87 6.45
C ASP A 26 31.00 -12.59 6.15
N TRP A 27 30.15 -12.71 7.18
CA TRP A 27 28.73 -12.38 7.07
C TRP A 27 28.52 -10.90 6.79
N GLU A 28 29.20 -10.02 7.52
CA GLU A 28 29.08 -8.57 7.32
C GLU A 28 29.61 -8.16 5.93
N ALA A 29 30.73 -8.74 5.48
CA ALA A 29 31.24 -8.52 4.13
C ALA A 29 30.21 -8.93 3.05
N ALA A 30 29.59 -10.11 3.18
CA ALA A 30 28.55 -10.57 2.27
C ALA A 30 27.29 -9.68 2.32
N ARG A 31 26.87 -9.24 3.52
CA ARG A 31 25.73 -8.33 3.70
C ARG A 31 25.98 -6.98 3.05
N GLN A 32 27.17 -6.41 3.19
CA GLN A 32 27.52 -5.13 2.56
C GLN A 32 27.48 -5.21 1.03
N GLN A 33 27.92 -6.33 0.44
CA GLN A 33 27.78 -6.56 -1.00
C GLN A 33 26.31 -6.64 -1.45
N LEU A 34 25.45 -7.26 -0.62
CA LEU A 34 24.01 -7.30 -0.89
C LEU A 34 23.36 -5.92 -0.75
N LEU A 35 23.76 -5.14 0.26
CA LEU A 35 23.24 -3.81 0.54
C LEU A 35 23.37 -2.87 -0.65
N VAL A 36 24.44 -2.97 -1.44
CA VAL A 36 24.60 -2.20 -2.69
C VAL A 36 23.44 -2.47 -3.66
N LYS A 37 23.07 -3.75 -3.83
CA LYS A 37 21.95 -4.15 -4.70
C LYS A 37 20.61 -3.72 -4.12
N GLU A 38 20.45 -3.82 -2.80
CA GLU A 38 19.23 -3.36 -2.11
C GLU A 38 19.04 -1.85 -2.28
N LYS A 39 20.09 -1.05 -2.12
CA LYS A 39 20.03 0.41 -2.36
C LYS A 39 19.74 0.76 -3.82
N ALA A 40 20.28 0.00 -4.77
CA ALA A 40 19.93 0.16 -6.18
C ALA A 40 18.45 -0.15 -6.43
N HIS A 41 17.91 -1.21 -5.81
CA HIS A 41 16.50 -1.55 -5.88
C HIS A 41 15.60 -0.47 -5.25
N THR A 42 15.98 0.10 -4.11
CA THR A 42 15.27 1.24 -3.50
C THR A 42 15.16 2.40 -4.47
N ARG A 43 16.27 2.83 -5.09
CA ARG A 43 16.28 3.95 -6.05
C ARG A 43 15.46 3.64 -7.31
N ALA A 44 15.49 2.40 -7.78
CA ALA A 44 14.67 1.97 -8.92
C ALA A 44 13.18 2.03 -8.60
N ARG A 45 12.79 1.66 -7.38
CA ARG A 45 11.41 1.80 -6.90
C ARG A 45 11.00 3.27 -6.80
N ASP A 46 11.86 4.13 -6.28
CA ASP A 46 11.58 5.57 -6.19
C ASP A 46 11.39 6.19 -7.58
N ALA A 47 12.22 5.80 -8.57
CA ALA A 47 12.07 6.23 -9.96
C ALA A 47 10.75 5.74 -10.58
N LEU A 48 10.37 4.48 -10.35
CA LEU A 48 9.08 3.96 -10.82
C LEU A 48 7.89 4.69 -10.19
N ALA A 49 7.94 5.00 -8.89
CA ALA A 49 6.92 5.83 -8.25
C ALA A 49 6.86 7.23 -8.89
N ALA A 50 8.01 7.80 -9.26
CA ALA A 50 8.09 9.07 -9.96
C ALA A 50 7.47 9.06 -11.35
N GLU A 51 7.61 7.95 -12.09
CA GLU A 51 6.90 7.74 -13.36
C GLU A 51 5.38 7.59 -13.15
N ARG A 52 4.95 6.84 -12.13
CA ARG A 52 3.53 6.67 -11.80
C ARG A 52 2.81 7.99 -11.52
N ARG A 53 3.46 8.89 -10.79
CA ARG A 53 2.92 10.24 -10.52
C ARG A 53 2.79 11.12 -11.77
N ARG A 54 3.46 10.76 -12.86
CA ARG A 54 3.41 11.42 -14.18
C ARG A 54 2.54 10.67 -15.20
N MET A 55 1.93 9.54 -14.81
CA MET A 55 1.07 8.78 -15.71
C MET A 55 -0.08 9.66 -16.21
N PRO A 56 -0.45 9.57 -17.50
CA PRO A 56 -1.63 10.24 -18.02
C PRO A 56 -2.89 9.79 -17.29
N TRP A 57 -3.80 10.72 -17.04
CA TRP A 57 -5.04 10.45 -16.35
C TRP A 57 -6.21 10.29 -17.31
N MET A 58 -7.08 9.33 -17.02
CA MET A 58 -8.30 9.08 -17.79
C MET A 58 -9.50 9.67 -17.05
N ALA A 59 -10.24 10.58 -17.69
CA ALA A 59 -11.46 11.15 -17.10
C ALA A 59 -12.50 10.06 -16.84
N VAL A 60 -13.22 10.19 -15.72
CA VAL A 60 -14.34 9.33 -15.36
C VAL A 60 -15.63 10.13 -15.53
N ASP A 61 -16.24 10.03 -16.70
CA ASP A 61 -17.44 10.80 -17.05
C ASP A 61 -18.74 10.13 -16.57
N LYS A 62 -18.69 8.82 -16.31
CA LYS A 62 -19.83 8.03 -15.85
C LYS A 62 -19.99 8.16 -14.34
N THR A 63 -21.22 8.42 -13.89
CA THR A 63 -21.58 8.37 -12.48
C THR A 63 -21.76 6.92 -12.04
N TYR A 64 -21.05 6.52 -10.98
CA TYR A 64 -21.16 5.20 -10.37
C TYR A 64 -21.80 5.29 -8.99
N ALA A 65 -22.52 4.24 -8.61
CA ALA A 65 -23.19 4.13 -7.32
C ALA A 65 -22.85 2.82 -6.60
N PHE A 66 -22.76 2.92 -5.29
CA PHE A 66 -22.45 1.81 -4.41
C PHE A 66 -23.41 1.82 -3.22
N ASP A 67 -23.65 0.65 -2.63
CA ASP A 67 -24.28 0.60 -1.31
C ASP A 67 -23.17 0.57 -0.26
N GLY A 68 -23.10 1.61 0.57
CA GLY A 68 -22.21 1.68 1.73
C GLY A 68 -22.95 1.35 3.04
N PRO A 69 -22.23 1.26 4.17
CA PRO A 69 -22.82 0.89 5.46
C PRO A 69 -23.87 1.90 5.96
N GLY A 70 -23.81 3.15 5.48
CA GLY A 70 -24.77 4.23 5.79
C GLY A 70 -25.80 4.50 4.70
N GLY A 71 -25.89 3.66 3.66
CA GLY A 71 -26.74 3.88 2.49
C GLY A 71 -25.94 4.10 1.21
N LYS A 72 -26.63 4.58 0.16
CA LYS A 72 -26.02 4.78 -1.16
C LYS A 72 -24.93 5.85 -1.13
N VAL A 73 -23.82 5.59 -1.80
CA VAL A 73 -22.70 6.51 -1.98
C VAL A 73 -22.25 6.52 -3.43
N SER A 74 -21.82 7.67 -3.92
CA SER A 74 -21.19 7.80 -5.23
C SER A 74 -19.69 7.50 -5.18
N LEU A 75 -19.05 7.37 -6.35
CA LEU A 75 -17.58 7.32 -6.42
C LEU A 75 -16.91 8.56 -5.81
N LEU A 76 -17.54 9.73 -5.93
CA LEU A 76 -17.03 10.98 -5.35
C LEU A 76 -17.06 10.94 -3.81
N ASP A 77 -18.14 10.40 -3.24
CA ASP A 77 -18.31 10.30 -1.79
C ASP A 77 -17.26 9.37 -1.15
N MET A 78 -16.82 8.34 -1.88
CA MET A 78 -15.78 7.40 -1.42
C MET A 78 -14.43 8.09 -1.14
N PHE A 79 -14.17 9.27 -1.72
CA PHE A 79 -12.98 10.04 -1.40
C PHE A 79 -12.99 10.57 0.05
N GLN A 80 -14.17 10.71 0.67
CA GLN A 80 -14.31 11.26 2.04
C GLN A 80 -13.61 12.61 2.21
N GLY A 81 -13.76 13.50 1.22
CA GLY A 81 -13.14 14.84 1.21
C GLY A 81 -11.67 14.87 0.77
N ARG A 82 -11.00 13.72 0.63
CA ARG A 82 -9.59 13.63 0.22
C ARG A 82 -9.41 13.72 -1.28
N ARG A 83 -8.22 14.06 -1.76
CA ARG A 83 -7.95 14.17 -3.22
C ARG A 83 -7.69 12.83 -3.90
N GLN A 84 -7.31 11.79 -3.15
CA GLN A 84 -6.91 10.49 -3.73
C GLN A 84 -7.78 9.36 -3.17
N LEU A 85 -8.13 8.41 -4.04
CA LEU A 85 -8.91 7.24 -3.70
C LEU A 85 -8.27 5.99 -4.31
N ILE A 86 -7.99 5.01 -3.48
CA ILE A 86 -7.57 3.67 -3.89
C ILE A 86 -8.78 2.75 -3.72
N VAL A 87 -9.17 2.05 -4.79
CA VAL A 87 -10.25 1.05 -4.78
C VAL A 87 -9.68 -0.31 -5.09
N TYR A 88 -9.76 -1.23 -4.12
CA TYR A 88 -9.44 -2.64 -4.31
C TYR A 88 -10.71 -3.44 -4.56
N ARG A 89 -10.77 -4.19 -5.66
CA ARG A 89 -11.86 -5.15 -5.89
C ARG A 89 -11.58 -6.46 -5.16
N ALA A 90 -12.33 -6.71 -4.10
CA ALA A 90 -12.30 -7.98 -3.37
C ALA A 90 -13.43 -8.88 -3.86
N PHE A 91 -13.14 -10.12 -4.25
CA PHE A 91 -14.16 -11.10 -4.67
C PHE A 91 -14.86 -11.68 -3.44
N PHE A 92 -16.11 -11.28 -3.24
CA PHE A 92 -16.98 -11.75 -2.17
C PHE A 92 -18.41 -11.54 -2.64
N GLU A 93 -18.99 -12.60 -3.20
CA GLU A 93 -20.33 -12.66 -3.77
C GLU A 93 -20.72 -14.13 -4.01
N PRO A 94 -21.99 -14.45 -4.36
CA PRO A 94 -22.38 -15.79 -4.76
C PRO A 94 -21.43 -16.36 -5.83
N GLU A 95 -21.23 -17.69 -5.83
CA GLU A 95 -20.32 -18.43 -6.73
C GLU A 95 -18.82 -18.29 -6.42
N VAL A 96 -18.40 -17.33 -5.60
CA VAL A 96 -17.02 -17.29 -5.09
C VAL A 96 -16.83 -18.37 -4.03
N PHE A 97 -15.80 -19.20 -4.19
CA PHE A 97 -15.46 -20.24 -3.20
C PHE A 97 -15.22 -19.62 -1.82
N GLY A 98 -16.02 -20.03 -0.83
CA GLY A 98 -16.04 -19.49 0.52
C GLY A 98 -17.34 -18.79 0.87
N TRP A 99 -18.12 -18.32 -0.10
CA TRP A 99 -19.40 -17.65 0.14
C TRP A 99 -20.39 -18.54 0.93
N PRO A 100 -21.17 -18.01 1.88
CA PRO A 100 -21.19 -16.62 2.36
C PRO A 100 -20.23 -16.36 3.54
N ASP A 101 -19.49 -17.38 3.96
CA ASP A 101 -18.68 -17.31 5.16
C ASP A 101 -17.34 -16.62 4.90
N HIS A 102 -16.71 -16.79 3.76
CA HIS A 102 -15.40 -16.23 3.42
C HIS A 102 -15.43 -15.54 2.07
N ALA A 103 -14.66 -14.46 1.95
CA ALA A 103 -14.27 -13.92 0.65
C ALA A 103 -13.26 -14.86 -0.04
N CYS A 104 -12.97 -14.60 -1.31
CA CYS A 104 -11.89 -15.26 -2.03
C CYS A 104 -10.60 -15.30 -1.18
N ARG A 105 -9.87 -16.42 -1.23
CA ARG A 105 -8.66 -16.64 -0.43
C ARG A 105 -7.59 -15.57 -0.65
N GLY A 106 -7.34 -15.21 -1.91
CA GLY A 106 -6.38 -14.17 -2.26
C GLY A 106 -6.81 -12.80 -1.73
N CYS A 107 -8.08 -12.42 -1.94
CA CYS A 107 -8.61 -11.16 -1.43
C CYS A 107 -8.59 -11.08 0.10
N SER A 108 -8.84 -12.20 0.79
CA SER A 108 -8.76 -12.28 2.26
C SER A 108 -7.31 -12.10 2.73
N MET A 109 -6.34 -12.70 2.03
CA MET A 109 -4.91 -12.51 2.33
C MET A 109 -4.47 -11.05 2.15
N VAL A 110 -5.00 -10.34 1.14
CA VAL A 110 -4.75 -8.90 0.97
C VAL A 110 -5.41 -8.09 2.10
N ALA A 111 -6.64 -8.43 2.48
CA ALA A 111 -7.35 -7.77 3.57
C ALA A 111 -6.61 -7.89 4.91
N ASP A 112 -6.03 -9.05 5.21
CA ASP A 112 -5.23 -9.32 6.41
C ASP A 112 -3.92 -8.52 6.46
N GLN A 113 -3.44 -8.00 5.33
CA GLN A 113 -2.18 -7.26 5.23
C GLN A 113 -2.37 -5.73 5.29
N VAL A 114 -3.61 -5.24 5.26
CA VAL A 114 -3.89 -3.80 5.21
C VAL A 114 -3.42 -3.12 6.49
N ALA A 115 -2.40 -2.29 6.35
CA ALA A 115 -1.92 -1.41 7.40
C ALA A 115 -3.00 -0.38 7.81
N HIS A 116 -2.82 0.23 8.98
CA HIS A 116 -3.83 1.15 9.50
C HIS A 116 -4.06 2.35 8.55
N VAL A 117 -5.30 2.50 8.08
CA VAL A 117 -5.65 3.44 7.00
C VAL A 117 -5.45 4.92 7.37
N SER A 118 -5.37 5.26 8.66
CA SER A 118 -5.14 6.66 9.08
C SER A 118 -3.82 7.24 8.56
N HIS A 119 -2.80 6.40 8.33
CA HIS A 119 -1.56 6.84 7.71
C HIS A 119 -1.74 7.22 6.23
N LEU A 120 -2.64 6.55 5.51
CA LEU A 120 -3.01 6.96 4.15
C LEU A 120 -3.84 8.25 4.18
N ASN A 121 -4.78 8.33 5.12
CA ASN A 121 -5.66 9.47 5.29
C ASN A 121 -4.88 10.75 5.58
N ALA A 122 -3.79 10.66 6.36
CA ALA A 122 -2.88 11.76 6.64
C ALA A 122 -2.11 12.26 5.40
N ARG A 123 -2.02 11.42 4.36
CA ARG A 123 -1.50 11.75 3.03
C ARG A 123 -2.61 11.84 2.00
N ASP A 124 -3.76 12.37 2.43
CA ASP A 124 -4.83 12.78 1.55
C ASP A 124 -5.27 11.66 0.58
N THR A 125 -5.28 10.43 1.11
CA THR A 125 -5.58 9.21 0.37
C THR A 125 -6.57 8.37 1.16
N THR A 126 -7.70 8.03 0.54
CA THR A 126 -8.67 7.08 1.10
C THR A 126 -8.46 5.71 0.44
N LEU A 127 -8.51 4.64 1.23
CA LEU A 127 -8.56 3.25 0.74
C LEU A 127 -9.97 2.69 0.95
N VAL A 128 -10.54 2.09 -0.09
CA VAL A 128 -11.84 1.42 -0.03
C VAL A 128 -11.77 0.06 -0.73
N PHE A 129 -12.34 -0.96 -0.09
CA PHE A 129 -12.58 -2.24 -0.72
C PHE A 129 -13.98 -2.23 -1.37
N ALA A 130 -14.14 -2.93 -2.48
CA ALA A 130 -15.42 -3.03 -3.17
C ALA A 130 -15.70 -4.49 -3.53
N SER A 131 -16.93 -4.95 -3.32
CA SER A 131 -17.37 -6.29 -3.77
C SER A 131 -18.83 -6.33 -4.20
N ARG A 132 -19.32 -7.44 -4.77
CA ARG A 132 -20.75 -7.57 -5.13
C ARG A 132 -21.63 -8.09 -3.97
N ALA A 133 -21.05 -8.52 -2.86
CA ALA A 133 -21.79 -8.92 -1.66
C ALA A 133 -22.67 -7.80 -1.08
N PRO A 134 -23.86 -8.13 -0.53
CA PRO A 134 -24.64 -7.20 0.27
C PRO A 134 -23.86 -6.66 1.48
N GLN A 135 -24.16 -5.42 1.89
CA GLN A 135 -23.51 -4.75 3.02
C GLN A 135 -23.63 -5.52 4.34
N ALA A 136 -24.73 -6.24 4.58
CA ALA A 136 -24.90 -7.06 5.77
C ALA A 136 -23.88 -8.22 5.84
N ASP A 137 -23.59 -8.86 4.71
CA ASP A 137 -22.59 -9.92 4.62
C ASP A 137 -21.17 -9.36 4.78
N ILE A 138 -20.88 -8.21 4.16
CA ILE A 138 -19.59 -7.52 4.31
C ILE A 138 -19.36 -7.15 5.78
N ALA A 139 -20.36 -6.57 6.45
CA ALA A 139 -20.27 -6.20 7.86
C ALA A 139 -20.04 -7.43 8.76
N ARG A 140 -20.75 -8.54 8.50
CA ARG A 140 -20.55 -9.81 9.22
C ARG A 140 -19.12 -10.33 9.04
N LEU A 141 -18.65 -10.40 7.80
CA LEU A 141 -17.32 -10.91 7.46
C LEU A 141 -16.24 -10.07 8.14
N LYS A 142 -16.27 -8.74 7.93
CA LYS A 142 -15.30 -7.81 8.53
C LYS A 142 -15.25 -7.92 10.05
N LYS A 143 -16.42 -7.98 10.71
CA LYS A 143 -16.50 -8.13 12.16
C LYS A 143 -15.83 -9.42 12.63
N ARG A 144 -16.06 -10.54 11.94
CA ARG A 144 -15.48 -11.83 12.30
C ARG A 144 -13.96 -11.86 12.06
N MET A 145 -13.48 -11.21 10.99
CA MET A 145 -12.07 -11.19 10.62
C MET A 145 -11.26 -10.08 11.30
N GLY A 146 -11.92 -9.15 12.02
CA GLY A 146 -11.25 -8.00 12.66
C GLY A 146 -10.82 -6.91 11.67
N TRP A 147 -11.35 -6.91 10.45
CA TRP A 147 -11.00 -5.96 9.41
C TRP A 147 -11.74 -4.63 9.54
N THR A 148 -11.03 -3.52 9.35
CA THR A 148 -11.56 -2.17 9.62
C THR A 148 -11.67 -1.29 8.37
N MET A 149 -10.93 -1.57 7.30
CA MET A 149 -10.92 -0.76 6.07
C MET A 149 -12.35 -0.55 5.51
N PRO A 150 -12.71 0.65 4.99
CA PRO A 150 -14.00 0.86 4.34
C PRO A 150 -14.27 -0.17 3.25
N TRP A 151 -15.51 -0.67 3.15
CA TRP A 151 -15.87 -1.67 2.14
C TRP A 151 -17.31 -1.43 1.65
N VAL A 152 -17.48 -1.21 0.34
CA VAL A 152 -18.77 -0.92 -0.31
C VAL A 152 -19.24 -2.05 -1.24
N THR A 153 -20.53 -2.08 -1.51
CA THR A 153 -21.15 -3.00 -2.47
C THR A 153 -21.24 -2.34 -3.84
N ILE A 154 -20.69 -2.98 -4.86
CA ILE A 154 -20.81 -2.59 -6.27
C ILE A 154 -22.22 -2.92 -6.73
N THR A 155 -22.93 -1.92 -7.28
CA THR A 155 -24.32 -2.07 -7.71
C THR A 155 -24.52 -1.97 -9.23
N ASP A 156 -23.47 -1.62 -9.96
CA ASP A 156 -23.49 -1.35 -11.39
C ASP A 156 -22.32 -2.04 -12.13
N SER A 157 -21.87 -1.47 -13.24
CA SER A 157 -20.77 -2.00 -14.07
C SER A 157 -19.39 -1.45 -13.71
N PHE A 158 -19.22 -0.82 -12.54
CA PHE A 158 -17.93 -0.27 -12.12
C PHE A 158 -16.76 -1.26 -12.27
N ASP A 159 -16.95 -2.52 -11.86
CA ASP A 159 -15.90 -3.52 -11.97
C ASP A 159 -15.51 -3.83 -13.42
N ALA A 160 -16.48 -4.01 -14.31
CA ALA A 160 -16.24 -4.19 -15.73
C ALA A 160 -15.57 -2.97 -16.38
N ASP A 161 -16.09 -1.76 -16.11
CA ASP A 161 -15.58 -0.51 -16.69
C ASP A 161 -14.13 -0.20 -16.24
N PHE A 162 -13.71 -0.71 -15.08
CA PHE A 162 -12.35 -0.56 -14.56
C PHE A 162 -11.50 -1.84 -14.60
N GLY A 163 -11.93 -2.86 -15.34
CA GLY A 163 -11.14 -4.05 -15.67
C GLY A 163 -10.86 -4.98 -14.50
N VAL A 164 -11.82 -5.09 -13.57
CA VAL A 164 -11.76 -5.91 -12.35
C VAL A 164 -13.03 -6.77 -12.15
N ASP A 165 -13.78 -7.05 -13.21
CA ASP A 165 -14.94 -7.94 -13.20
C ASP A 165 -14.55 -9.42 -13.09
N GLU A 166 -13.48 -9.84 -13.78
CA GLU A 166 -13.01 -11.23 -13.76
C GLU A 166 -11.92 -11.50 -12.70
N TRP A 167 -11.11 -10.49 -12.38
CA TRP A 167 -9.93 -10.64 -11.52
C TRP A 167 -9.79 -9.47 -10.56
N HIS A 168 -9.24 -9.72 -9.37
CA HIS A 168 -8.95 -8.65 -8.42
C HIS A 168 -7.89 -7.70 -8.96
N GLY A 169 -7.93 -6.47 -8.47
CA GLY A 169 -6.96 -5.44 -8.80
C GLY A 169 -7.24 -4.16 -8.04
N THR A 170 -6.25 -3.27 -8.11
CA THR A 170 -6.24 -2.00 -7.40
C THR A 170 -6.27 -0.86 -8.39
N ASN A 171 -7.35 -0.09 -8.35
CA ASN A 171 -7.53 1.14 -9.10
C ASN A 171 -7.20 2.36 -8.24
N VAL A 172 -6.61 3.38 -8.84
CA VAL A 172 -6.32 4.66 -8.18
C VAL A 172 -7.00 5.79 -8.92
N PHE A 173 -7.68 6.64 -8.16
CA PHE A 173 -8.41 7.79 -8.64
C PHE A 173 -7.92 9.07 -7.96
N TYR A 174 -8.04 10.16 -8.70
CA TYR A 174 -7.81 11.52 -8.23
C TYR A 174 -9.08 12.35 -8.43
N ARG A 175 -9.37 13.27 -7.51
CA ARG A 175 -10.42 14.27 -7.69
C ARG A 175 -9.85 15.69 -7.75
N ASP A 176 -10.36 16.46 -8.71
CA ASP A 176 -10.18 17.91 -8.81
C ASP A 176 -11.58 18.56 -8.75
N GLY A 177 -11.91 19.14 -7.60
CA GLY A 177 -13.30 19.48 -7.28
C GLY A 177 -14.17 18.23 -7.36
N ASP A 178 -15.19 18.26 -8.23
CA ASP A 178 -16.11 17.13 -8.45
C ASP A 178 -15.71 16.27 -9.66
N ARG A 179 -14.63 16.61 -10.37
CA ARG A 179 -14.14 15.85 -11.51
C ARG A 179 -13.24 14.72 -11.02
N ILE A 180 -13.47 13.51 -11.53
CA ILE A 180 -12.72 12.32 -11.15
C ILE A 180 -11.90 11.84 -12.33
N TYR A 181 -10.69 11.40 -12.03
CA TYR A 181 -9.80 10.77 -13.00
C TYR A 181 -9.25 9.46 -12.46
N ARG A 182 -9.19 8.43 -13.29
CA ARG A 182 -8.38 7.24 -13.03
C ARG A 182 -6.93 7.58 -13.37
N SER A 183 -6.06 7.46 -12.39
CA SER A 183 -4.63 7.79 -12.53
C SER A 183 -3.74 6.56 -12.65
N TYR A 184 -4.16 5.42 -12.09
CA TYR A 184 -3.37 4.21 -12.14
C TYR A 184 -4.21 2.93 -11.96
N PHE A 185 -3.68 1.80 -12.40
CA PHE A 185 -4.24 0.47 -12.23
C PHE A 185 -3.14 -0.58 -12.13
N ILE A 186 -3.28 -1.51 -11.18
CA ILE A 186 -2.38 -2.66 -11.02
C ILE A 186 -3.17 -3.91 -10.68
N LYS A 187 -2.77 -5.05 -11.24
CA LYS A 187 -3.38 -6.37 -11.00
C LYS A 187 -2.35 -7.49 -11.03
N SER A 188 -2.81 -8.72 -10.81
CA SER A 188 -1.96 -9.93 -10.84
C SER A 188 -0.80 -9.82 -9.83
N ARG A 189 0.40 -10.32 -10.17
CA ARG A 189 1.58 -10.26 -9.30
C ARG A 189 1.96 -8.85 -8.84
N GLY A 190 1.57 -7.82 -9.58
CA GLY A 190 1.80 -6.44 -9.16
C GLY A 190 0.99 -6.06 -7.91
N ASP A 191 -0.16 -6.67 -7.71
CA ASP A 191 -1.06 -6.40 -6.59
C ASP A 191 -0.59 -7.09 -5.29
N GLU A 192 0.23 -8.16 -5.40
CA GLU A 192 0.80 -8.90 -4.26
C GLU A 192 1.66 -8.03 -3.33
N GLN A 193 2.16 -6.88 -3.82
CA GLN A 193 2.96 -5.95 -3.02
C GLN A 193 2.10 -4.97 -2.21
N MET A 194 0.76 -4.96 -2.36
CA MET A 194 -0.11 -4.05 -1.61
C MET A 194 -0.20 -4.45 -0.12
N GLY A 195 -0.96 -3.69 0.67
CA GLY A 195 -1.14 -3.92 2.12
C GLY A 195 -0.36 -2.92 2.99
N GLY A 196 0.90 -2.65 2.65
CA GLY A 196 1.71 -1.65 3.36
C GLY A 196 1.42 -0.21 2.94
N THR A 197 1.43 0.73 3.90
CA THR A 197 1.22 2.18 3.68
C THR A 197 2.06 2.72 2.53
N TRP A 198 3.35 2.38 2.48
CA TRP A 198 4.28 2.87 1.46
C TRP A 198 3.94 2.40 0.06
N ASN A 199 3.52 1.14 -0.08
CA ASN A 199 3.19 0.59 -1.39
C ASN A 199 1.91 1.21 -1.95
N TYR A 200 0.93 1.49 -1.08
CA TYR A 200 -0.28 2.23 -1.44
C TYR A 200 0.03 3.68 -1.85
N LEU A 201 0.85 4.41 -1.09
CA LEU A 201 1.22 5.78 -1.45
C LEU A 201 2.07 5.86 -2.72
N ASP A 202 2.96 4.89 -2.96
CA ASP A 202 3.82 4.88 -4.16
C ASP A 202 3.07 4.65 -5.49
N ILE A 203 1.78 4.28 -5.44
CA ILE A 203 0.93 4.16 -6.63
C ILE A 203 -0.03 5.33 -6.79
N THR A 204 -0.09 6.26 -5.84
CA THR A 204 -0.97 7.41 -5.91
C THR A 204 -0.33 8.60 -6.62
N PRO A 205 -1.13 9.48 -7.26
CA PRO A 205 -0.59 10.61 -8.00
C PRO A 205 0.18 11.59 -7.12
N LEU A 206 -0.20 11.82 -5.86
CA LEU A 206 0.52 12.72 -4.96
C LEU A 206 1.64 12.02 -4.18
N GLY A 207 1.78 10.69 -4.29
CA GLY A 207 2.84 9.94 -3.62
C GLY A 207 2.77 10.02 -2.10
N ARG A 208 3.96 9.92 -1.49
CA ARG A 208 4.13 10.08 -0.04
C ARG A 208 4.13 11.54 0.40
N GLN A 209 4.17 12.48 -0.54
CA GLN A 209 4.24 13.92 -0.33
C GLN A 209 5.46 14.33 0.51
N GLU A 210 6.62 13.72 0.24
CA GLU A 210 7.88 14.04 0.92
C GLU A 210 8.85 14.75 -0.02
N VAL A 211 9.62 15.71 0.49
CA VAL A 211 10.52 16.55 -0.32
C VAL A 211 11.63 15.81 -1.08
N TRP A 212 11.96 14.57 -0.71
CA TRP A 212 12.92 13.75 -1.46
C TRP A 212 12.30 13.12 -2.71
N GLU A 213 10.96 13.03 -2.80
CA GLU A 213 10.29 12.46 -3.96
C GLU A 213 10.46 13.38 -5.17
N ASP A 214 10.83 12.82 -6.32
CA ASP A 214 10.85 13.53 -7.59
C ASP A 214 9.42 13.76 -8.12
N SER A 215 8.74 14.79 -7.62
CA SER A 215 7.33 15.10 -7.93
C SER A 215 7.16 16.16 -9.01
N PRO A 216 6.06 16.13 -9.80
CA PRO A 216 5.73 17.21 -10.71
C PRO A 216 5.66 18.57 -9.99
N GLN A 217 6.03 19.63 -10.69
CA GLN A 217 6.03 20.99 -10.13
C GLN A 217 4.63 21.35 -9.58
N GLY A 218 4.61 21.87 -8.34
CA GLY A 218 3.38 22.30 -7.66
C GLY A 218 2.66 21.19 -6.89
N TYR A 219 3.13 19.94 -6.93
CA TYR A 219 2.56 18.89 -6.10
C TYR A 219 2.89 19.16 -4.62
N PRO A 220 1.95 18.89 -3.69
CA PRO A 220 2.16 19.13 -2.27
C PRO A 220 3.27 18.22 -1.74
N GLN A 221 4.27 18.83 -1.10
CA GLN A 221 5.33 18.11 -0.42
C GLN A 221 5.56 18.73 0.96
N THR A 222 5.80 17.88 1.95
CA THR A 222 6.17 18.24 3.31
C THR A 222 7.58 17.72 3.61
N PRO A 223 8.28 18.26 4.62
CA PRO A 223 9.55 17.71 5.05
C PRO A 223 9.45 16.22 5.39
N THR A 224 10.52 15.49 5.08
CA THR A 224 10.61 14.03 5.19
C THR A 224 10.37 13.56 6.62
N TYR A 225 9.57 12.50 6.79
CA TYR A 225 9.24 11.86 8.08
C TYR A 225 8.45 12.70 9.08
N LYS A 226 8.34 14.03 8.91
CA LYS A 226 7.75 14.92 9.93
C LYS A 226 6.25 14.71 10.12
N TRP A 227 5.58 14.25 9.08
CA TRP A 227 4.15 13.95 9.14
C TRP A 227 3.83 12.68 9.93
N TRP A 228 4.81 11.84 10.26
CA TRP A 228 4.54 10.57 10.94
C TRP A 228 3.96 10.83 12.32
N ASN A 229 2.92 10.07 12.64
CA ASN A 229 2.22 10.14 13.92
C ASN A 229 1.59 8.78 14.24
N TRP A 230 1.16 8.61 15.50
CA TRP A 230 0.33 7.48 15.90
C TRP A 230 -1.01 7.52 15.17
N HIS A 231 -1.55 6.33 14.92
CA HIS A 231 -2.70 6.16 14.05
C HIS A 231 -3.97 6.88 14.54
N ASP A 232 -4.04 7.20 15.83
CA ASP A 232 -5.13 7.87 16.55
C ASP A 232 -4.86 9.36 16.83
N SER A 233 -3.70 9.87 16.42
CA SER A 233 -3.19 11.19 16.81
C SER A 233 -3.06 12.16 15.63
N TYR A 234 -3.49 11.76 14.43
CA TYR A 234 -3.58 12.67 13.27
C TYR A 234 -4.71 13.69 13.46
N VAL A 235 -4.37 14.97 13.32
CA VAL A 235 -5.31 16.08 13.30
C VAL A 235 -5.16 16.80 11.96
N GLU A 236 -6.27 16.96 11.23
CA GLU A 236 -6.26 17.61 9.92
C GLU A 236 -5.75 19.06 10.02
N GLY A 237 -4.82 19.43 9.15
CA GLY A 237 -4.23 20.77 9.11
C GLY A 237 -3.28 21.10 10.27
N ALA A 238 -3.08 20.20 11.23
CA ALA A 238 -2.15 20.43 12.33
C ALA A 238 -0.68 20.38 11.83
N ALA A 239 0.16 21.21 12.45
CA ALA A 239 1.59 21.12 12.24
C ALA A 239 2.16 19.80 12.80
N PRO A 240 3.29 19.30 12.27
CA PRO A 240 4.04 18.21 12.86
C PRO A 240 4.30 18.38 14.37
N ASP A 241 4.28 17.28 15.11
CA ASP A 241 4.67 17.29 16.52
C ASP A 241 6.12 17.78 16.67
N LYS A 242 6.33 18.79 17.53
CA LYS A 242 7.63 19.44 17.66
C LYS A 242 8.72 18.49 18.13
N ARG A 243 8.39 17.61 19.10
CA ARG A 243 9.35 16.65 19.64
C ARG A 243 9.70 15.60 18.59
N TRP A 244 8.72 15.15 17.81
CA TRP A 244 8.98 14.24 16.70
C TRP A 244 9.86 14.88 15.62
N VAL A 245 9.67 16.16 15.31
CA VAL A 245 10.55 16.90 14.38
C VAL A 245 12.00 16.86 14.87
N GLU A 246 12.25 17.18 16.14
CA GLU A 246 13.59 17.13 16.72
C GLU A 246 14.22 15.73 16.65
N VAL A 247 13.45 14.69 16.98
CA VAL A 247 13.91 13.28 16.93
C VAL A 247 14.26 12.87 15.50
N SER A 248 13.37 13.18 14.55
CA SER A 248 13.57 12.81 13.15
C SER A 248 14.70 13.62 12.49
N ASP A 249 14.89 14.90 12.85
CA ASP A 249 16.03 15.71 12.39
C ASP A 249 17.36 15.13 12.88
N ALA A 250 17.44 14.74 14.15
CA ALA A 250 18.63 14.11 14.71
C ALA A 250 18.95 12.78 13.99
N GLY A 251 17.94 11.97 13.71
CA GLY A 251 18.08 10.72 12.96
C GLY A 251 18.58 10.96 11.53
N GLU A 252 17.95 11.88 10.80
CA GLU A 252 18.37 12.23 9.43
C GLU A 252 19.81 12.72 9.38
N LYS A 253 20.23 13.55 10.34
CA LYS A 253 21.60 14.04 10.44
C LYS A 253 22.59 12.89 10.62
N ALA A 254 22.32 11.97 11.55
CA ALA A 254 23.18 10.82 11.82
C ALA A 254 23.35 9.94 10.57
N PHE A 255 22.27 9.64 9.83
CA PHE A 255 22.35 8.83 8.61
C PHE A 255 23.15 9.51 7.48
N ARG A 256 23.05 10.84 7.37
CA ARG A 256 23.85 11.61 6.39
C ARG A 256 25.32 11.56 6.73
N GLU A 257 25.68 11.69 8.01
CA GLU A 257 27.06 11.61 8.49
C GLU A 257 27.67 10.21 8.28
N GLU A 258 26.91 9.14 8.56
CA GLU A 258 27.32 7.75 8.30
C GLU A 258 27.55 7.49 6.81
N SER A 259 26.65 7.99 5.95
CA SER A 259 26.78 7.86 4.49
C SER A 259 28.00 8.60 3.96
N ALA A 260 28.31 9.78 4.53
CA ALA A 260 29.50 10.57 4.17
C ALA A 260 30.80 9.89 4.62
N GLY A 261 30.83 9.31 5.82
CA GLY A 261 32.00 8.61 6.38
C GLY A 261 32.36 7.29 5.68
N THR A 262 31.42 6.71 4.93
CA THR A 262 31.63 5.45 4.18
C THR A 262 32.24 5.69 2.78
N THR A 263 32.53 6.94 2.40
CA THR A 263 33.08 7.30 1.07
C THR A 263 34.63 7.46 1.07
N THR A 264 35.31 6.96 2.10
CA THR A 264 36.79 6.90 2.23
C THR A 264 37.24 5.46 2.43
#